data_AF-A0A932T1E4-F1
#
_entry.id   AF-A0A932T1E4-F1
#
_cell.length_a   1.000
_cell.length_b   1.000
_cell.length_c   1.000
_cell.angle_alpha   90.00
_cell.angle_beta   90.00
_cell.angle_gamma   90.00
#
_symmetry.space_group_name_H-M   'P 1'
#
loop_
_entity.id
_entity.type
_entity.pdbx_description
1 polymer ?
#
loop_
_entity_poly.entity_id
_entity_poly.type
_entity_poly.pdbx_seq_one_letter_code
_entity_poly.pdbx_strand_id
1 'polypeptide(L)'
;GTGAAVEQKYTWDPEGVEDFSLTECHGQTVTKADLLGKPWVACFIFTRCAGANFCPRVSEQMRLLQDRLQGVDVRLVTITVDPDRDTPEDLLRYAEHLRADPQKWWFLTGDKQVIYRLIRRSFRMLVGEARDPIPGFEIEHSLELMHVDAKGVVRGRYNAQDDVAMAKLRRVLRGKTDPGDEALIKEGDENERRQAEFQRQAEAEAAQKADAEAAAEALAEVPGWVLRLPLVNALLNGLATVLLLAGFAFIKSGKPVAHKRTMLAAFAASAVFLACYLAYHYLLGHYTGSSSRKFHGTGPIRPVYYAILVSHVLLAAAVAVLAPTVLYRALKGQIDQHKRLARVTYPIWLYVSVTGVIIYFILYHWPV
;
A
#
# COMPACT_ATOMS: atom_id res chain seq x y z
N GLY A 1 33.11 -23.56 20.42
CA GLY A 1 32.10 -24.57 20.77
C GLY A 1 31.34 -24.04 21.97
N THR A 2 30.03 -24.14 22.08
CA THR A 2 29.07 -25.10 21.54
C THR A 2 27.75 -24.39 21.26
N GLY A 3 26.95 -24.96 20.36
CA GLY A 3 25.82 -24.34 19.68
C GLY A 3 24.78 -23.68 20.58
N ALA A 4 24.49 -22.42 20.28
CA ALA A 4 23.23 -21.80 20.66
C ALA A 4 22.14 -22.39 19.77
N ALA A 5 21.20 -23.10 20.39
CA ALA A 5 19.99 -23.59 19.76
C ALA A 5 19.24 -22.41 19.12
N VAL A 6 18.95 -22.52 17.83
CA VAL A 6 18.07 -21.58 17.13
C VAL A 6 16.63 -21.97 17.48
N GLU A 7 16.14 -21.48 18.62
CA GLU A 7 14.74 -21.58 19.03
C GLU A 7 13.97 -20.43 18.36
N GLN A 8 13.46 -20.63 17.14
CA GLN A 8 12.59 -19.66 16.49
C GLN A 8 11.15 -19.77 17.05
N LYS A 9 10.97 -18.99 18.13
CA LYS A 9 9.78 -18.67 18.90
C LYS A 9 8.62 -18.08 18.07
N TYR A 10 7.53 -18.83 17.88
CA TYR A 10 6.19 -18.25 17.80
C TYR A 10 5.63 -18.18 19.23
N THR A 11 5.84 -17.07 19.94
CA THR A 11 5.43 -16.99 21.35
C THR A 11 3.99 -16.55 21.48
N TRP A 12 3.07 -17.51 21.39
CA TRP A 12 1.99 -17.51 22.37
C TRP A 12 2.62 -17.63 23.77
N ASP A 13 1.93 -17.10 24.77
CA ASP A 13 2.46 -17.06 26.12
C ASP A 13 2.83 -18.49 26.57
N PRO A 14 4.09 -18.75 26.99
CA PRO A 14 4.47 -20.06 27.50
C PRO A 14 3.67 -20.46 28.76
N GLU A 15 3.07 -19.51 29.47
CA GLU A 15 2.14 -19.75 30.59
C GLU A 15 0.73 -20.17 30.12
N GLY A 16 0.49 -20.08 28.81
CA GLY A 16 -0.71 -20.53 28.13
C GLY A 16 -1.83 -19.49 28.07
N VAL A 17 -3.02 -19.96 27.76
CA VAL A 17 -4.25 -19.15 27.70
C VAL A 17 -4.51 -18.52 29.09
N GLU A 18 -4.99 -17.27 29.14
CA GLU A 18 -5.33 -16.60 30.40
C GLU A 18 -6.46 -17.36 31.12
N ASP A 19 -6.52 -17.24 32.45
CA ASP A 19 -7.63 -17.81 33.20
C ASP A 19 -8.95 -17.15 32.82
N PHE A 20 -9.99 -17.97 32.65
CA PHE A 20 -11.33 -17.54 32.32
C PHE A 20 -12.35 -18.35 33.11
N SER A 21 -13.56 -17.81 33.20
CA SER A 21 -14.75 -18.48 33.71
C SER A 21 -15.91 -18.15 32.78
N LEU A 22 -16.43 -19.17 32.09
CA LEU A 22 -17.50 -19.05 31.11
C LEU A 22 -18.60 -20.07 31.43
N THR A 23 -19.78 -19.87 30.86
CA THR A 23 -20.95 -20.73 31.04
C THR A 23 -21.13 -21.62 29.82
N GLU A 24 -21.18 -22.93 30.04
CA GLU A 24 -21.50 -23.95 29.05
C GLU A 24 -23.01 -23.96 28.76
N CYS A 25 -23.44 -24.40 27.57
CA CYS A 25 -24.84 -24.36 27.15
C CYS A 25 -25.83 -25.17 28.03
N HIS A 26 -25.35 -26.10 28.87
CA HIS A 26 -26.14 -26.80 29.89
C HIS A 26 -26.09 -26.12 31.27
N GLY A 27 -25.54 -24.92 31.36
CA GLY A 27 -25.50 -24.10 32.58
C GLY A 27 -24.32 -24.40 33.52
N GLN A 28 -23.38 -25.26 33.12
CA GLN A 28 -22.18 -25.54 33.92
C GLN A 28 -21.14 -24.43 33.75
N THR A 29 -20.48 -24.03 34.84
CA THR A 29 -19.32 -23.13 34.75
C THR A 29 -18.10 -23.90 34.30
N VAL A 30 -17.42 -23.40 33.26
CA VAL A 30 -16.20 -23.96 32.69
C VAL A 30 -15.07 -22.94 32.79
N THR A 31 -13.92 -23.42 33.26
CA THR A 31 -12.69 -22.64 33.42
C THR A 31 -11.55 -23.21 32.60
N LYS A 32 -10.42 -22.47 32.52
CA LYS A 32 -9.18 -23.00 31.94
C LYS A 32 -8.77 -24.33 32.58
N ALA A 33 -8.91 -24.46 33.90
CA ALA A 33 -8.49 -25.65 34.64
C ALA A 33 -9.23 -26.92 34.18
N ASP A 34 -10.51 -26.79 33.79
CA ASP A 34 -11.33 -27.89 33.28
C ASP A 34 -10.89 -28.39 31.90
N LEU A 35 -10.12 -27.58 31.16
CA LEU A 35 -9.55 -27.90 29.85
C LEU A 35 -8.10 -28.40 29.91
N LEU A 36 -7.47 -28.41 31.09
CA LEU A 36 -6.11 -28.92 31.26
C LEU A 36 -6.06 -30.45 31.26
N GLY A 37 -4.87 -31.01 31.01
CA GLY A 37 -4.63 -32.45 31.01
C GLY A 37 -4.94 -33.15 29.69
N LYS A 38 -5.64 -32.48 28.75
CA LYS A 38 -5.84 -32.98 27.38
C LYS A 38 -5.75 -31.84 26.35
N PRO A 39 -5.29 -32.11 25.12
CA PRO A 39 -5.34 -31.13 24.04
C PRO A 39 -6.77 -30.71 23.72
N TRP A 40 -6.93 -29.47 23.26
CA TRP A 40 -8.22 -28.94 22.87
C TRP A 40 -8.13 -28.03 21.65
N VAL A 41 -9.23 -27.94 20.91
CA VAL A 41 -9.36 -27.06 19.74
C VAL A 41 -10.44 -26.03 20.03
N ALA A 42 -10.06 -24.76 19.96
CA ALA A 42 -10.97 -23.64 20.13
C ALA A 42 -11.40 -23.09 18.77
N CYS A 43 -12.68 -22.76 18.62
CA CYS A 43 -13.17 -21.88 17.57
C CYS A 43 -14.08 -20.79 18.13
N PHE A 44 -14.22 -19.69 17.40
CA PHE A 44 -15.02 -18.53 17.80
C PHE A 44 -16.09 -18.28 16.73
N ILE A 45 -17.36 -18.20 17.15
CA ILE A 45 -18.52 -18.05 16.24
C ILE A 45 -19.58 -17.16 16.89
N PHE A 46 -20.64 -16.82 16.16
CA PHE A 46 -21.89 -16.39 16.77
C PHE A 46 -23.06 -17.05 16.03
N THR A 47 -24.11 -17.45 16.73
CA THR A 47 -25.12 -18.38 16.19
C THR A 47 -25.95 -17.80 15.05
N ARG A 48 -26.05 -16.48 14.99
CA ARG A 48 -26.88 -15.73 14.03
C ARG A 48 -26.14 -15.26 12.79
N CYS A 49 -24.89 -15.70 12.58
CA CYS A 49 -24.10 -15.35 11.42
C CYS A 49 -24.79 -15.77 10.11
N ALA A 50 -25.08 -14.82 9.23
CA ALA A 50 -25.78 -15.06 7.96
C ALA A 50 -24.85 -15.51 6.82
N GLY A 51 -23.53 -15.42 7.03
CA GLY A 51 -22.56 -15.75 6.01
C GLY A 51 -22.27 -17.25 5.96
N ALA A 52 -22.80 -17.95 4.95
CA ALA A 52 -22.66 -19.41 4.79
C ALA A 52 -21.20 -19.92 4.77
N ASN A 53 -20.26 -19.11 4.29
CA ASN A 53 -18.83 -19.48 4.21
C ASN A 53 -18.01 -19.07 5.45
N PHE A 54 -18.64 -18.49 6.48
CA PHE A 54 -17.97 -18.00 7.68
C PHE A 54 -18.23 -18.94 8.88
N CYS A 55 -19.02 -18.51 9.88
CA CYS A 55 -19.31 -19.33 11.06
C CYS A 55 -19.88 -20.72 10.74
N PRO A 56 -20.83 -20.89 9.80
CA PRO A 56 -21.33 -22.23 9.44
C PRO A 56 -20.23 -23.15 8.91
N ARG A 57 -19.28 -22.63 8.12
CA ARG A 57 -18.13 -23.40 7.62
C ARG A 57 -17.17 -23.80 8.76
N VAL A 58 -16.90 -22.90 9.69
CA VAL A 58 -16.08 -23.17 10.89
C VAL A 58 -16.72 -24.28 11.74
N SER A 59 -18.02 -24.15 12.03
CA SER A 59 -18.78 -25.14 12.78
C SER A 59 -18.86 -26.50 12.07
N GLU A 60 -19.00 -26.51 10.74
CA GLU A 60 -18.93 -27.75 9.95
C GLU A 60 -17.58 -28.45 10.11
N GLN A 61 -16.47 -27.71 10.07
CA GLN A 61 -15.14 -28.29 10.28
C GLN A 61 -14.98 -28.87 11.68
N MET A 62 -15.50 -28.21 12.71
CA MET A 62 -15.50 -28.73 14.08
C MET A 62 -16.32 -30.03 14.17
N ARG A 63 -17.48 -30.11 13.50
CA ARG A 63 -18.25 -31.36 13.39
C ARG A 63 -17.47 -32.47 12.69
N LEU A 64 -16.77 -32.14 11.60
CA LEU A 64 -15.89 -33.10 10.91
C LEU A 64 -14.71 -33.55 11.77
N LEU A 65 -14.16 -32.67 12.61
CA LEU A 65 -13.15 -33.05 13.60
C LEU A 65 -13.71 -34.03 14.62
N GLN A 66 -14.89 -33.76 15.19
CA GLN A 66 -15.59 -34.67 16.10
C GLN A 66 -15.74 -36.06 15.47
N ASP A 67 -16.24 -36.14 14.24
CA ASP A 67 -16.48 -37.40 13.54
C ASP A 67 -15.18 -38.15 13.22
N ARG A 68 -14.15 -37.43 12.74
CA ARG A 68 -12.89 -38.04 12.28
C ARG A 68 -11.89 -38.33 13.41
N LEU A 69 -12.09 -37.78 14.60
CA LEU A 69 -11.22 -37.96 15.76
C LEU A 69 -11.87 -38.85 16.83
N GLN A 70 -12.82 -39.70 16.46
CA GLN A 70 -13.29 -40.77 17.34
C GLN A 70 -12.09 -41.63 17.82
N GLY A 71 -12.00 -41.81 19.14
CA GLY A 71 -10.89 -42.53 19.79
C GLY A 71 -9.64 -41.69 20.08
N VAL A 72 -9.61 -40.42 19.68
CA VAL A 72 -8.53 -39.47 20.04
C VAL A 72 -8.98 -38.66 21.26
N ASP A 73 -8.14 -38.56 22.28
CA ASP A 73 -8.44 -37.76 23.48
C ASP A 73 -8.16 -36.27 23.22
N VAL A 74 -9.14 -35.60 22.62
CA VAL A 74 -9.14 -34.16 22.34
C VAL A 74 -10.49 -33.56 22.70
N ARG A 75 -10.48 -32.34 23.24
CA ARG A 75 -11.68 -31.54 23.54
C ARG A 75 -11.94 -30.55 22.41
N LEU A 76 -13.19 -30.38 22.02
CA LEU A 76 -13.61 -29.31 21.12
C LEU A 76 -14.31 -28.23 21.94
N VAL A 77 -14.00 -26.96 21.67
CA VAL A 77 -14.58 -25.82 22.38
C VAL A 77 -14.98 -24.76 21.39
N THR A 78 -16.25 -24.38 21.41
CA THR A 78 -16.79 -23.27 20.65
C THR A 78 -17.16 -22.15 21.60
N ILE A 79 -16.57 -20.97 21.41
CA ILE A 79 -16.85 -19.80 22.25
C ILE A 79 -17.62 -18.78 21.41
N THR A 80 -18.76 -18.31 21.89
CA THR A 80 -19.48 -17.25 21.15
C THR A 80 -18.76 -15.91 21.23
N VAL A 81 -18.81 -15.12 20.16
CA VAL A 81 -18.38 -13.72 20.14
C VAL A 81 -19.56 -12.75 20.27
N ASP A 82 -20.82 -13.22 20.29
CA ASP A 82 -22.04 -12.41 20.51
C ASP A 82 -22.77 -12.83 21.81
N PRO A 83 -22.11 -12.85 22.98
CA PRO A 83 -22.73 -13.37 24.21
C PRO A 83 -23.95 -12.58 24.69
N ASP A 84 -24.12 -11.34 24.22
CA ASP A 84 -25.30 -10.51 24.51
C ASP A 84 -26.58 -11.11 23.91
N ARG A 85 -26.45 -12.01 22.93
CA ARG A 85 -27.57 -12.58 22.16
C ARG A 85 -27.49 -14.08 21.97
N ASP A 86 -26.33 -14.70 22.19
CA ASP A 86 -26.15 -16.14 22.21
C ASP A 86 -26.24 -16.63 23.67
N THR A 87 -27.47 -16.85 24.14
CA THR A 87 -27.71 -17.42 25.48
C THR A 87 -27.30 -18.90 25.54
N PRO A 88 -27.17 -19.51 26.73
CA PRO A 88 -26.95 -20.95 26.84
C PRO A 88 -27.98 -21.77 26.04
N GLU A 89 -29.24 -21.36 26.03
CA GLU A 89 -30.30 -22.01 25.26
C GLU A 89 -30.12 -21.86 23.74
N ASP A 90 -29.66 -20.71 23.26
CA ASP A 90 -29.33 -20.49 21.84
C ASP A 90 -28.16 -21.38 21.39
N LEU A 91 -27.12 -21.44 22.21
CA LEU A 91 -25.97 -22.31 21.97
C LEU A 91 -26.33 -23.79 22.03
N LEU A 92 -27.24 -24.19 22.93
CA LEU A 92 -27.74 -25.55 22.98
C LEU A 92 -28.45 -25.93 21.67
N ARG A 93 -29.37 -25.08 21.19
CA ARG A 93 -30.06 -25.29 19.91
C ARG A 93 -29.08 -25.36 18.73
N TYR A 94 -28.06 -24.52 18.74
CA TYR A 94 -27.01 -24.52 17.73
C TYR A 94 -26.18 -25.81 17.77
N ALA A 95 -25.80 -26.28 18.96
CA ALA A 95 -25.07 -27.52 19.17
C ALA A 95 -25.88 -28.76 18.73
N GLU A 96 -27.18 -28.79 19.03
CA GLU A 96 -28.11 -29.85 18.59
C GLU A 96 -28.20 -29.92 17.06
N HIS A 97 -28.28 -28.77 16.39
CA HIS A 97 -28.29 -28.72 14.92
C HIS A 97 -27.02 -29.32 14.31
N LEU A 98 -25.88 -29.07 14.95
CA LEU A 98 -24.57 -29.62 14.56
C LEU A 98 -24.38 -31.08 14.96
N ARG A 99 -25.30 -31.65 15.74
CA ARG A 99 -25.17 -32.99 16.36
C ARG A 99 -23.89 -33.10 17.18
N ALA A 100 -23.58 -32.06 17.93
CA ALA A 100 -22.43 -32.04 18.82
C ALA A 100 -22.61 -33.05 19.95
N ASP A 101 -21.54 -33.78 20.27
CA ASP A 101 -21.48 -34.68 21.41
C ASP A 101 -21.10 -33.85 22.66
N PRO A 102 -22.00 -33.67 23.64
CA PRO A 102 -21.74 -32.83 24.81
C PRO A 102 -20.60 -33.36 25.69
N GLN A 103 -20.24 -34.64 25.55
CA GLN A 103 -19.08 -35.20 26.25
C GLN A 103 -17.75 -34.83 25.60
N LYS A 104 -17.74 -34.27 24.38
CA LYS A 104 -16.52 -33.94 23.62
C LYS A 104 -16.45 -32.49 23.17
N TRP A 105 -17.58 -31.89 22.88
CA TRP A 105 -17.68 -30.57 22.28
C TRP A 105 -18.53 -29.65 23.14
N TRP A 106 -17.89 -28.65 23.74
CA TRP A 106 -18.53 -27.67 24.62
C TRP A 106 -18.76 -26.34 23.92
N PHE A 107 -19.90 -25.73 24.22
CA PHE A 107 -20.28 -24.42 23.68
C PHE A 107 -20.38 -23.43 24.84
N LEU A 108 -19.57 -22.38 24.79
CA LEU A 108 -19.36 -21.45 25.90
C LEU A 108 -19.83 -20.03 25.56
N THR A 109 -20.50 -19.40 26.52
CA THR A 109 -20.88 -17.97 26.53
C THR A 109 -20.53 -17.35 27.88
N GLY A 110 -20.69 -16.03 28.05
CA GLY A 110 -20.37 -15.34 29.30
C GLY A 110 -20.10 -13.86 29.12
N ASP A 111 -19.29 -13.28 30.01
CA ASP A 111 -18.97 -11.86 29.93
C ASP A 111 -18.21 -11.51 28.63
N LYS A 112 -18.76 -10.56 27.87
CA LYS A 112 -18.20 -10.11 26.59
C LYS A 112 -16.78 -9.57 26.70
N GLN A 113 -16.46 -8.85 27.78
CA GLN A 113 -15.12 -8.28 27.96
C GLN A 113 -14.10 -9.36 28.25
N VAL A 114 -14.48 -10.40 29.01
CA VAL A 114 -13.65 -11.59 29.25
C VAL A 114 -13.38 -12.31 27.93
N ILE A 115 -14.42 -12.59 27.14
CA ILE A 115 -14.29 -13.27 25.85
C ILE A 115 -13.39 -12.48 24.89
N TYR A 116 -13.63 -11.18 24.73
CA TYR A 116 -12.86 -10.34 23.80
C TYR A 116 -11.40 -10.20 24.23
N ARG A 117 -11.15 -10.13 25.55
CA ARG A 117 -9.80 -10.12 26.11
C ARG A 117 -9.08 -11.44 25.82
N LEU A 118 -9.76 -12.56 26.04
CA LEU A 118 -9.22 -13.89 25.78
C LEU A 118 -8.80 -14.05 24.32
N ILE A 119 -9.67 -13.66 23.39
CA ILE A 119 -9.41 -13.72 21.94
C ILE A 119 -8.20 -12.85 21.57
N ARG A 120 -8.12 -11.61 22.07
CA ARG A 120 -7.06 -10.66 21.72
C ARG A 120 -5.72 -10.96 22.38
N ARG A 121 -5.70 -11.37 23.65
CA ARG A 121 -4.48 -11.54 24.44
C ARG A 121 -3.92 -12.95 24.37
N SER A 122 -4.77 -13.95 24.58
CA SER A 122 -4.34 -15.35 24.62
C SER A 122 -4.25 -15.96 23.23
N PHE A 123 -5.25 -15.73 22.40
CA PHE A 123 -5.27 -16.30 21.05
C PHE A 123 -4.66 -15.41 19.97
N ARG A 124 -4.43 -14.12 20.29
CA ARG A 124 -3.85 -13.11 19.37
C ARG A 124 -4.67 -12.93 18.09
N MET A 125 -6.00 -13.02 18.21
CA MET A 125 -6.93 -12.86 17.09
C MET A 125 -7.72 -11.55 17.19
N LEU A 126 -8.25 -11.13 16.03
CA LEU A 126 -9.12 -9.96 15.92
C LEU A 126 -10.56 -10.34 16.26
N VAL A 127 -11.22 -9.46 16.99
CA VAL A 127 -12.66 -9.49 17.29
C VAL A 127 -13.15 -8.06 17.52
N GLY A 128 -14.29 -7.70 16.93
CA GLY A 128 -14.89 -6.37 17.07
C GLY A 128 -16.29 -6.32 16.47
N GLU A 129 -17.06 -5.30 16.86
CA GLU A 129 -18.34 -5.01 16.21
C GLU A 129 -18.09 -4.32 14.87
N ALA A 130 -18.89 -4.66 13.87
CA ALA A 130 -18.85 -4.00 12.57
C ALA A 130 -19.24 -2.52 12.71
N ARG A 131 -18.59 -1.63 11.95
CA ARG A 131 -18.89 -0.18 11.98
C ARG A 131 -20.30 0.12 11.48
N ASP A 132 -20.73 -0.61 10.45
CA ASP A 132 -22.06 -0.52 9.84
C ASP A 132 -22.71 -1.92 9.90
N PRO A 133 -23.31 -2.31 11.04
CA PRO A 133 -23.79 -3.67 11.24
C PRO A 133 -25.00 -3.96 10.34
N ILE A 134 -24.85 -4.96 9.47
CA ILE A 134 -25.94 -5.54 8.68
C ILE A 134 -26.41 -6.80 9.43
N PRO A 135 -27.73 -7.12 9.45
CA PRO A 135 -28.23 -8.33 10.10
C PRO A 135 -27.46 -9.59 9.67
N GLY A 136 -26.90 -10.32 10.64
CA GLY A 136 -26.09 -11.52 10.45
C GLY A 136 -24.60 -11.28 10.14
N PHE A 137 -24.13 -10.04 10.11
CA PHE A 137 -22.73 -9.63 9.95
C PHE A 137 -22.34 -8.56 10.99
N GLU A 138 -22.95 -8.60 12.17
CA GLU A 138 -22.76 -7.59 13.21
C GLU A 138 -21.38 -7.63 13.87
N ILE A 139 -20.65 -8.75 13.74
CA ILE A 139 -19.37 -8.98 14.40
C ILE A 139 -18.32 -9.44 13.38
N GLU A 140 -17.19 -8.75 13.36
CA GLU A 140 -15.99 -9.11 12.62
C GLU A 140 -15.06 -9.94 13.51
N HIS A 141 -14.73 -11.16 13.09
CA HIS A 141 -13.80 -12.03 13.80
C HIS A 141 -13.07 -13.02 12.88
N SER A 142 -12.00 -13.62 13.42
CA SER A 142 -11.20 -14.66 12.76
C SER A 142 -11.96 -15.97 12.55
N LEU A 143 -11.71 -16.67 11.42
CA LEU A 143 -12.23 -18.01 11.11
C LEU A 143 -11.24 -19.15 11.43
N GLU A 144 -10.19 -18.84 12.19
CA GLU A 144 -9.13 -19.78 12.55
C GLU A 144 -9.57 -20.73 13.68
N LEU A 145 -9.14 -21.99 13.59
CA LEU A 145 -9.19 -22.96 14.68
C LEU A 145 -7.86 -22.93 15.43
N MET A 146 -7.94 -22.85 16.76
CA MET A 146 -6.77 -22.74 17.63
C MET A 146 -6.50 -24.07 18.31
N HIS A 147 -5.36 -24.70 18.02
CA HIS A 147 -4.91 -25.89 18.72
C HIS A 147 -4.18 -25.52 20.01
N VAL A 148 -4.68 -25.99 21.13
CA VAL A 148 -4.14 -25.76 22.47
C VAL A 148 -3.73 -27.11 23.06
N ASP A 149 -2.53 -27.17 23.63
CA ASP A 149 -2.04 -28.40 24.24
C ASP A 149 -2.63 -28.66 25.64
N ALA A 150 -2.30 -29.81 26.21
CA ALA A 150 -2.75 -30.22 27.54
C ALA A 150 -2.29 -29.30 28.70
N LYS A 151 -1.32 -28.40 28.47
CA LYS A 151 -0.87 -27.39 29.43
C LYS A 151 -1.61 -26.07 29.26
N GLY A 152 -2.52 -25.97 28.29
CA GLY A 152 -3.23 -24.75 27.95
C GLY A 152 -2.41 -23.80 27.07
N VAL A 153 -1.32 -24.24 26.45
CA VAL A 153 -0.49 -23.41 25.56
C VAL A 153 -0.97 -23.56 24.13
N VAL A 154 -1.20 -22.43 23.45
CA VAL A 154 -1.55 -22.43 22.03
C VAL A 154 -0.35 -22.89 21.20
N ARG A 155 -0.54 -23.92 20.38
CA ARG A 155 0.50 -24.54 19.55
C ARG A 155 0.33 -24.25 18.06
N GLY A 156 -0.82 -23.78 17.62
CA GLY A 156 -1.02 -23.41 16.23
C GLY A 156 -2.41 -22.87 15.94
N ARG A 157 -2.49 -22.17 14.80
CA ARG A 157 -3.72 -21.68 14.16
C ARG A 157 -3.93 -22.41 12.83
N TYR A 158 -5.17 -22.71 12.48
CA TYR A 158 -5.52 -23.47 11.28
C TYR A 158 -6.79 -22.89 10.64
N ASN A 159 -6.68 -22.45 9.40
CA ASN A 159 -7.81 -21.82 8.69
C ASN A 159 -8.88 -22.86 8.35
N ALA A 160 -10.11 -22.66 8.83
CA ALA A 160 -11.23 -23.57 8.60
C ALA A 160 -11.67 -23.69 7.13
N GLN A 161 -11.31 -22.72 6.29
CA GLN A 161 -11.63 -22.72 4.87
C GLN A 161 -10.58 -23.48 4.04
N ASP A 162 -9.41 -23.80 4.60
CA ASP A 162 -8.33 -24.52 3.93
C ASP A 162 -8.31 -26.01 4.31
N ASP A 163 -8.67 -26.86 3.35
CA ASP A 163 -8.70 -28.32 3.54
C ASP A 163 -7.32 -28.92 3.86
N VAL A 164 -6.23 -28.30 3.39
CA VAL A 164 -4.85 -28.73 3.68
C VAL A 164 -4.51 -28.43 5.14
N ALA A 165 -4.80 -27.22 5.61
CA ALA A 165 -4.63 -26.84 7.02
C ALA A 165 -5.43 -27.78 7.93
N MET A 166 -6.68 -28.10 7.57
CA MET A 166 -7.53 -29.01 8.33
C MET A 166 -7.01 -30.47 8.30
N ALA A 167 -6.42 -30.91 7.20
CA ALA A 167 -5.74 -32.21 7.14
C ALA A 167 -4.52 -32.27 8.05
N LYS A 168 -3.74 -31.17 8.10
CA LYS A 168 -2.59 -31.03 9.00
C LYS A 168 -3.04 -31.08 10.46
N LEU A 169 -4.05 -30.30 10.85
CA LEU A 169 -4.60 -30.29 12.21
C LEU A 169 -5.00 -31.71 12.66
N ARG A 170 -5.72 -32.46 11.81
CA ARG A 170 -6.10 -33.85 12.12
C ARG A 170 -4.90 -34.78 12.32
N ARG A 171 -3.79 -34.57 11.60
CA ARG A 171 -2.55 -35.35 11.78
C ARG A 171 -1.88 -35.01 13.10
N VAL A 172 -1.77 -33.71 13.41
CA VAL A 172 -1.21 -33.21 14.67
C VAL A 172 -1.97 -33.76 15.87
N LEU A 173 -3.31 -33.68 15.84
CA LEU A 173 -4.16 -34.18 16.93
C LEU A 173 -4.09 -35.70 17.12
N ARG A 174 -3.69 -36.47 16.10
CA ARG A 174 -3.46 -37.92 16.18
C ARG A 174 -2.06 -38.29 16.68
N GLY A 175 -1.28 -37.32 17.17
CA GLY A 175 0.07 -37.54 17.67
C GLY A 175 1.11 -37.85 16.59
N LYS A 176 0.78 -37.64 15.31
CA LYS A 176 1.74 -37.74 14.21
C LYS A 176 2.44 -36.39 14.06
N THR A 177 3.59 -36.23 14.72
CA THR A 177 4.50 -35.11 14.45
C THR A 177 5.08 -35.24 13.04
N ASP A 178 5.17 -34.12 12.32
CA ASP A 178 5.80 -34.05 10.99
C ASP A 178 7.25 -33.58 11.16
N PRO A 179 8.28 -34.29 10.64
CA PRO A 179 9.64 -33.77 10.56
C PRO A 179 9.76 -32.51 9.66
N GLY A 180 8.70 -32.13 8.92
CA GLY A 180 8.66 -30.98 8.01
C GLY A 180 8.21 -29.64 8.62
N ASP A 181 8.12 -29.52 9.95
CA ASP A 181 7.58 -28.31 10.59
C ASP A 181 8.38 -27.02 10.27
N GLU A 182 9.68 -27.09 9.99
CA GLU A 182 10.45 -25.91 9.53
C GLU A 182 10.19 -25.50 8.07
N ALA A 183 9.85 -26.45 7.19
CA ALA A 183 9.67 -26.16 5.76
C ALA A 183 8.26 -25.60 5.46
N LEU A 184 7.24 -26.11 6.15
CA LEU A 184 5.85 -25.65 5.98
C LEU A 184 5.56 -24.33 6.72
N ILE A 185 6.27 -24.04 7.82
CA ILE A 185 6.24 -22.71 8.44
C ILE A 185 6.84 -21.68 7.48
N LYS A 186 7.93 -22.02 6.78
CA LYS A 186 8.51 -21.16 5.74
C LYS A 186 7.57 -20.95 4.55
N GLU A 187 6.90 -21.99 4.06
CA GLU A 187 5.94 -21.85 2.94
C GLU A 187 4.66 -21.09 3.33
N GLY A 188 4.15 -21.28 4.55
CA GLY A 188 3.02 -20.52 5.09
C GLY A 188 3.37 -19.04 5.30
N ASP A 189 4.52 -18.75 5.90
CA ASP A 189 5.06 -17.39 6.03
C ASP A 189 5.33 -16.77 4.64
N GLU A 190 5.82 -17.54 3.68
CA GLU A 190 6.04 -17.07 2.31
C GLU A 190 4.72 -16.79 1.58
N ASN A 191 3.68 -17.60 1.75
CA ASN A 191 2.38 -17.36 1.14
C ASN A 191 1.65 -16.19 1.80
N GLU A 192 1.73 -16.03 3.13
CA GLU A 192 1.23 -14.84 3.83
C GLU A 192 2.01 -13.59 3.42
N ARG A 193 3.34 -13.67 3.23
CA ARG A 193 4.14 -12.58 2.68
C ARG A 193 3.75 -12.25 1.25
N ARG A 194 3.55 -13.25 0.38
CA ARG A 194 3.10 -13.05 -1.01
C ARG A 194 1.71 -12.44 -1.07
N GLN A 195 0.78 -12.87 -0.21
CA GLN A 195 -0.54 -12.28 -0.11
C GLN A 195 -0.48 -10.84 0.43
N ALA A 196 0.33 -10.58 1.47
CA ALA A 196 0.53 -9.22 1.97
C ALA A 196 1.22 -8.31 0.94
N GLU A 197 2.16 -8.82 0.14
CA GLU A 197 2.77 -8.11 -0.97
C GLU A 197 1.78 -7.84 -2.09
N PHE A 198 0.96 -8.83 -2.47
CA PHE A 198 -0.10 -8.67 -3.47
C PHE A 198 -1.15 -7.65 -3.01
N GLN A 199 -1.58 -7.72 -1.75
CA GLN A 199 -2.52 -6.77 -1.15
C GLN A 199 -1.93 -5.36 -1.14
N ARG A 200 -0.65 -5.20 -0.74
CA ARG A 200 0.05 -3.91 -0.79
C ARG A 200 0.19 -3.38 -2.21
N GLN A 201 0.45 -4.25 -3.19
CA GLN A 201 0.50 -3.87 -4.61
C GLN A 201 -0.88 -3.41 -5.08
N ALA A 202 -1.94 -4.15 -4.78
CA ALA A 202 -3.31 -3.79 -5.13
C ALA A 202 -3.77 -2.48 -4.47
N GLU A 203 -3.44 -2.27 -3.20
CA GLU A 203 -3.70 -1.01 -2.49
C GLU A 203 -2.91 0.16 -3.09
N ALA A 204 -1.64 -0.06 -3.45
CA ALA A 204 -0.82 0.96 -4.10
C ALA A 204 -1.34 1.31 -5.50
N GLU A 205 -1.76 0.33 -6.30
CA GLU A 205 -2.38 0.54 -7.61
C GLU A 205 -3.73 1.27 -7.49
N ALA A 206 -4.55 0.91 -6.51
CA ALA A 206 -5.83 1.58 -6.24
C ALA A 206 -5.62 3.04 -5.82
N ALA A 207 -4.65 3.32 -4.94
CA ALA A 207 -4.28 4.67 -4.55
C ALA A 207 -3.74 5.49 -5.73
N GLN A 208 -2.87 4.89 -6.57
CA GLN A 208 -2.34 5.55 -7.77
C GLN A 208 -3.45 5.88 -8.78
N LYS A 209 -4.44 4.99 -8.92
CA LYS A 209 -5.60 5.23 -9.78
C LYS A 209 -6.48 6.36 -9.26
N ALA A 210 -6.75 6.38 -7.95
CA ALA A 210 -7.51 7.47 -7.32
C ALA A 210 -6.82 8.83 -7.46
N ASP A 211 -5.50 8.88 -7.27
CA ASP A 211 -4.69 10.09 -7.50
C ASP A 211 -4.75 10.57 -8.96
N ALA A 212 -4.75 9.64 -9.92
CA ALA A 212 -4.85 9.95 -11.34
C ALA A 212 -6.24 10.47 -11.73
N GLU A 213 -7.31 9.90 -11.17
CA GLU A 213 -8.69 10.36 -11.37
C GLU A 213 -8.89 11.76 -10.78
N ALA A 214 -8.43 12.00 -9.55
CA ALA A 214 -8.50 13.32 -8.93
C ALA A 214 -7.71 14.39 -9.72
N ALA A 215 -6.54 14.02 -10.26
CA ALA A 215 -5.76 14.92 -11.12
C ALA A 215 -6.46 15.20 -12.46
N ALA A 216 -7.15 14.21 -13.04
CA ALA A 216 -7.91 14.37 -14.28
C ALA A 216 -9.12 15.29 -14.08
N GLU A 217 -9.83 15.14 -12.96
CA GLU A 217 -10.96 16.00 -12.57
C GLU A 217 -10.49 17.44 -12.33
N ALA A 218 -9.40 17.63 -11.59
CA ALA A 218 -8.83 18.96 -11.37
C ALA A 218 -8.39 19.65 -12.69
N LEU A 219 -7.92 18.89 -13.68
CA LEU A 219 -7.56 19.41 -14.99
C LEU A 219 -8.77 19.73 -15.88
N ALA A 220 -9.93 19.11 -15.65
CA ALA A 220 -11.16 19.38 -16.41
C ALA A 220 -11.70 20.79 -16.16
N GLU A 221 -11.46 21.34 -14.96
CA GLU A 221 -11.82 22.71 -14.57
C GLU A 221 -10.88 23.78 -15.15
N VAL A 222 -9.73 23.39 -15.70
CA VAL A 222 -8.73 24.32 -16.22
C VAL A 222 -9.11 24.79 -17.63
N PRO A 223 -9.16 26.11 -17.90
CA PRO A 223 -9.44 26.61 -19.24
C PRO A 223 -8.48 26.05 -20.28
N GLY A 224 -9.01 25.56 -21.42
CA GLY A 224 -8.20 24.87 -22.43
C GLY A 224 -7.04 25.67 -23.03
N TRP A 225 -7.07 27.00 -22.98
CA TRP A 225 -5.94 27.84 -23.41
C TRP A 225 -4.77 27.78 -22.43
N VAL A 226 -5.02 27.60 -21.13
CA VAL A 226 -3.98 27.41 -20.10
C VAL A 226 -3.26 26.08 -20.35
N LEU A 227 -4.02 25.02 -20.65
CA LEU A 227 -3.49 23.69 -20.98
C LEU A 227 -2.64 23.68 -22.26
N ARG A 228 -2.75 24.69 -23.14
CA ARG A 228 -1.92 24.85 -24.34
C ARG A 228 -0.63 25.64 -24.09
N LEU A 229 -0.50 26.35 -22.96
CA LEU A 229 0.71 27.14 -22.66
C LEU A 229 2.00 26.32 -22.63
N PRO A 230 2.04 25.06 -22.15
CA PRO A 230 3.23 24.21 -22.24
C PRO A 230 3.71 23.98 -23.68
N LEU A 231 2.79 23.78 -24.62
CA LEU A 231 3.12 23.66 -26.06
C LEU A 231 3.66 24.98 -26.60
N VAL A 232 3.00 26.10 -26.28
CA VAL A 232 3.49 27.44 -26.67
C VAL A 232 4.91 27.68 -26.15
N ASN A 233 5.17 27.31 -24.89
CA ASN A 233 6.49 27.40 -24.27
C ASN A 233 7.53 26.53 -24.96
N ALA A 234 7.19 25.29 -25.33
CA ALA A 234 8.08 24.42 -26.09
C ALA A 234 8.41 25.00 -27.48
N LEU A 235 7.41 25.55 -28.18
CA LEU A 235 7.60 26.21 -29.47
C LEU A 235 8.48 27.46 -29.36
N LEU A 236 8.30 28.27 -28.32
CA LEU A 236 9.13 29.46 -28.06
C LEU A 236 10.58 29.09 -27.75
N ASN A 237 10.82 28.02 -26.99
CA ASN A 237 12.17 27.48 -26.76
C ASN A 237 12.81 26.92 -28.05
N GLY A 238 12.02 26.22 -28.87
CA GLY A 238 12.45 25.77 -30.20
C GLY A 238 12.84 26.93 -31.10
N LEU A 239 12.01 27.99 -31.14
CA LEU A 239 12.30 29.22 -31.87
C LEU A 239 13.57 29.91 -31.34
N ALA A 240 13.73 30.03 -30.03
CA ALA A 240 14.93 30.58 -29.41
C ALA A 240 16.17 29.79 -29.80
N THR A 241 16.10 28.45 -29.81
CA THR A 241 17.18 27.58 -30.28
C THR A 241 17.59 27.90 -31.71
N VAL A 242 16.63 27.98 -32.64
CA VAL A 242 16.90 28.30 -34.05
C VAL A 242 17.54 29.69 -34.18
N LEU A 243 17.01 30.70 -33.46
CA LEU A 243 17.54 32.06 -33.48
C LEU A 243 18.95 32.15 -32.88
N LEU A 244 19.26 31.41 -31.82
CA LEU A 244 20.60 31.36 -31.23
C LEU A 244 21.61 30.76 -32.20
N LEU A 245 21.27 29.64 -32.85
CA LEU A 245 22.12 29.01 -33.86
C LEU A 245 22.35 29.94 -35.06
N ALA A 246 21.29 30.58 -35.56
CA ALA A 246 21.39 31.57 -36.64
C ALA A 246 22.22 32.79 -36.22
N GLY A 247 22.03 33.30 -35.00
CA GLY A 247 22.81 34.40 -34.43
C GLY A 247 24.29 34.07 -34.35
N PHE A 248 24.63 32.84 -33.94
CA PHE A 248 26.01 32.35 -33.92
C PHE A 248 26.60 32.22 -35.33
N ALA A 249 25.84 31.70 -36.29
CA ALA A 249 26.26 31.63 -37.68
C ALA A 249 26.53 33.02 -38.26
N PHE A 250 25.64 34.00 -38.04
CA PHE A 250 25.82 35.36 -38.55
C PHE A 250 27.06 36.05 -38.02
N ILE A 251 27.38 35.90 -36.72
CA ILE A 251 28.59 36.52 -36.18
C ILE A 251 29.85 35.82 -36.71
N LYS A 252 29.82 34.49 -36.89
CA LYS A 252 30.92 33.74 -37.50
C LYS A 252 31.14 34.11 -38.97
N SER A 253 30.08 34.50 -39.67
CA SER A 253 30.14 35.02 -41.05
C SER A 253 30.43 36.51 -41.15
N GLY A 254 30.78 37.19 -40.05
CA GLY A 254 31.09 38.63 -40.08
C GLY A 254 29.90 39.54 -40.38
N LYS A 255 28.66 39.11 -40.08
CA LYS A 255 27.42 39.87 -40.30
C LYS A 255 26.85 40.42 -38.97
N PRO A 256 27.46 41.46 -38.35
CA PRO A 256 27.11 41.91 -37.00
C PRO A 256 25.69 42.49 -36.89
N VAL A 257 25.18 43.13 -37.94
CA VAL A 257 23.80 43.67 -37.95
C VAL A 257 22.77 42.55 -37.91
N ALA A 258 22.98 41.49 -38.69
CA ALA A 258 22.12 40.31 -38.70
C ALA A 258 22.20 39.56 -37.35
N HIS A 259 23.41 39.39 -36.80
CA HIS A 259 23.60 38.85 -35.46
C HIS A 259 22.80 39.64 -34.41
N LYS A 260 22.94 40.98 -34.37
CA LYS A 260 22.23 41.84 -33.41
C LYS A 260 20.70 41.66 -33.49
N ARG A 261 20.13 41.74 -34.70
CA ARG A 261 18.68 41.57 -34.91
C ARG A 261 18.20 40.21 -34.44
N THR A 262 18.96 39.16 -34.75
CA THR A 262 18.62 37.78 -34.38
C THR A 262 18.72 37.54 -32.88
N MET A 263 19.76 38.07 -32.22
CA MET A 263 19.90 37.97 -30.76
C MET A 263 18.82 38.74 -30.00
N LEU A 264 18.39 39.91 -30.50
CA LEU A 264 17.26 40.64 -29.95
C LEU A 264 15.95 39.85 -30.10
N ALA A 265 15.73 39.20 -31.25
CA ALA A 265 14.58 38.32 -31.46
C ALA A 265 14.62 37.09 -30.52
N ALA A 266 15.79 36.46 -30.34
CA ALA A 266 15.96 35.33 -29.41
C ALA A 266 15.66 35.74 -27.96
N PHE A 267 16.12 36.93 -27.56
CA PHE A 267 15.82 37.49 -26.24
C PHE A 267 14.33 37.76 -26.07
N ALA A 268 13.67 38.37 -27.07
CA ALA A 268 12.23 38.60 -27.04
C ALA A 268 11.43 37.30 -26.94
N ALA A 269 11.76 36.29 -27.75
CA ALA A 269 11.14 34.96 -27.68
C ALA A 269 11.32 34.32 -26.29
N SER A 270 12.52 34.43 -25.69
CA SER A 270 12.81 33.92 -24.34
C SER A 270 12.05 34.69 -23.24
N ALA A 271 11.84 35.99 -23.41
CA ALA A 271 11.07 36.81 -22.47
C ALA A 271 9.57 36.47 -22.53
N VAL A 272 9.01 36.27 -23.73
CA VAL A 272 7.63 35.79 -23.91
C VAL A 272 7.48 34.39 -23.33
N PHE A 273 8.45 33.49 -23.57
CA PHE A 273 8.48 32.17 -22.94
C PHE A 273 8.42 32.27 -21.41
N LEU A 274 9.24 33.11 -20.79
CA LEU A 274 9.25 33.26 -19.34
C LEU A 274 7.91 33.78 -18.81
N ALA A 275 7.30 34.75 -19.50
CA ALA A 275 5.98 35.26 -19.13
C ALA A 275 4.89 34.17 -19.23
N CYS A 276 4.86 33.41 -20.34
CA CYS A 276 3.93 32.29 -20.53
C CYS A 276 4.17 31.17 -19.52
N TYR A 277 5.42 30.84 -19.20
CA TYR A 277 5.80 29.88 -18.18
C TYR A 277 5.28 30.28 -16.80
N LEU A 278 5.57 31.51 -16.34
CA LEU A 278 5.11 31.98 -15.04
C LEU A 278 3.57 32.05 -14.98
N ALA A 279 2.92 32.49 -16.06
CA ALA A 279 1.46 32.50 -16.15
C ALA A 279 0.87 31.08 -16.05
N TYR A 280 1.43 30.10 -16.76
CA TYR A 280 1.00 28.70 -16.66
C TYR A 280 1.11 28.18 -15.22
N HIS A 281 2.26 28.36 -14.58
CA HIS A 281 2.49 27.88 -13.22
C HIS A 281 1.58 28.56 -12.18
N TYR A 282 1.33 29.86 -12.33
CA TYR A 282 0.41 30.60 -11.49
C TYR A 282 -1.04 30.13 -11.67
N LEU A 283 -1.52 30.04 -12.92
CA LEU A 283 -2.90 29.66 -13.23
C LEU A 283 -3.16 28.20 -12.88
N LEU A 284 -2.23 27.29 -13.14
CA LEU A 284 -2.35 25.90 -12.74
C LEU A 284 -2.46 25.78 -11.21
N GLY A 285 -1.62 26.51 -10.46
CA GLY A 285 -1.73 26.57 -9.00
C GLY A 285 -3.06 27.15 -8.52
N HIS A 286 -3.60 28.15 -9.22
CA HIS A 286 -4.88 28.76 -8.90
C HIS A 286 -6.06 27.80 -9.10
N TYR A 287 -6.07 27.01 -10.18
CA TYR A 287 -7.17 26.09 -10.48
C TYR A 287 -7.06 24.75 -9.78
N THR A 288 -5.85 24.17 -9.67
CA THR A 288 -5.67 22.78 -9.23
C THR A 288 -4.93 22.66 -7.89
N GLY A 289 -4.54 23.77 -7.27
CA GLY A 289 -3.70 23.78 -6.06
C GLY A 289 -2.27 23.25 -6.27
N SER A 290 -1.91 22.88 -7.51
CA SER A 290 -0.62 22.28 -7.86
C SER A 290 0.18 23.19 -8.76
N SER A 291 1.42 23.47 -8.38
CA SER A 291 2.25 24.39 -9.14
C SER A 291 2.86 23.75 -10.39
N SER A 292 2.80 22.43 -10.62
CA SER A 292 3.37 21.81 -11.83
C SER A 292 2.79 20.43 -12.09
N ARG A 293 2.88 19.95 -13.34
CA ARG A 293 2.54 18.58 -13.70
C ARG A 293 3.64 17.62 -13.24
N LYS A 294 3.27 16.57 -12.52
CA LYS A 294 4.20 15.52 -12.09
C LYS A 294 4.56 14.61 -13.27
N PHE A 295 5.81 14.18 -13.33
CA PHE A 295 6.26 13.15 -14.26
C PHE A 295 5.97 11.77 -13.66
N HIS A 296 5.22 10.93 -14.38
CA HIS A 296 4.77 9.62 -13.90
C HIS A 296 5.56 8.43 -14.51
N GLY A 297 6.54 8.70 -15.39
CA GLY A 297 7.35 7.64 -16.01
C GLY A 297 8.11 6.82 -14.96
N THR A 298 8.12 5.50 -15.15
CA THR A 298 8.80 4.52 -14.29
C THR A 298 10.08 3.99 -14.94
N GLY A 299 10.95 3.36 -14.15
CA GLY A 299 12.21 2.80 -14.67
C GLY A 299 13.30 3.85 -14.99
N PRO A 300 14.24 3.55 -15.91
CA PRO A 300 15.43 4.36 -16.15
C PRO A 300 15.18 5.79 -16.67
N ILE A 301 14.01 6.06 -17.27
CA ILE A 301 13.69 7.40 -17.78
C ILE A 301 13.52 8.42 -16.65
N ARG A 302 13.09 8.00 -15.47
CA ARG A 302 12.85 8.87 -14.32
C ARG A 302 14.12 9.59 -13.83
N PRO A 303 15.24 8.91 -13.52
CA PRO A 303 16.47 9.61 -13.14
C PRO A 303 17.03 10.47 -14.29
N VAL A 304 16.89 10.05 -15.55
CA VAL A 304 17.31 10.85 -16.71
C VAL A 304 16.52 12.16 -16.81
N TYR A 305 15.19 12.07 -16.69
CA TYR A 305 14.31 13.24 -16.69
C TYR A 305 14.69 14.24 -15.60
N TYR A 306 14.86 13.77 -14.36
CA TYR A 306 15.20 14.67 -13.26
C TYR A 306 16.61 15.26 -13.37
N ALA A 307 17.58 14.51 -13.91
CA ALA A 307 18.92 15.06 -14.17
C ALA A 307 18.87 16.21 -15.20
N ILE A 308 18.09 16.06 -16.27
CA ILE A 308 17.88 17.11 -17.27
C ILE A 308 17.08 18.28 -16.67
N LEU A 309 16.01 18.00 -15.93
CA LEU A 309 15.15 19.03 -15.35
C LEU A 309 15.91 19.91 -14.34
N VAL A 310 16.63 19.30 -13.40
CA VAL A 310 17.37 20.04 -12.36
C VAL A 310 18.45 20.92 -12.99
N SER A 311 19.25 20.35 -13.90
CA SER A 311 20.28 21.12 -14.59
C SER A 311 19.69 22.24 -15.46
N HIS A 312 18.59 21.98 -16.17
CA HIS A 312 17.87 22.99 -16.95
C HIS A 312 17.41 24.16 -16.08
N VAL A 313 16.73 23.91 -14.96
CA VAL A 313 16.17 24.96 -14.09
C VAL A 313 17.28 25.84 -13.51
N LEU A 314 18.36 25.24 -13.01
CA LEU A 314 19.50 26.00 -12.46
C LEU A 314 20.18 26.87 -13.52
N LEU A 315 20.39 26.32 -14.72
CA LEU A 315 21.00 27.05 -15.83
C LEU A 315 20.06 28.11 -16.42
N ALA A 316 18.74 27.88 -16.43
CA ALA A 316 17.74 28.85 -16.87
C ALA A 316 17.73 30.09 -15.96
N ALA A 317 17.83 29.88 -14.64
CA ALA A 317 17.97 30.98 -13.68
C ALA A 317 19.23 31.82 -13.96
N ALA A 318 20.36 31.17 -14.29
CA ALA A 318 21.57 31.88 -14.68
C ALA A 318 21.37 32.67 -15.99
N VAL A 319 20.70 32.11 -16.99
CA VAL A 319 20.42 32.77 -18.28
C VAL A 319 19.54 34.01 -18.09
N ALA A 320 18.56 33.97 -17.20
CA ALA A 320 17.70 35.12 -16.90
C ALA A 320 18.49 36.36 -16.44
N VAL A 321 19.67 36.18 -15.84
CA VAL A 321 20.59 37.27 -15.47
C VAL A 321 21.64 37.54 -16.55
N LEU A 322 22.21 36.48 -17.12
CA LEU A 322 23.33 36.59 -18.07
C LEU A 322 22.90 37.16 -19.42
N ALA A 323 21.77 36.73 -19.98
CA ALA A 323 21.28 37.18 -21.29
C ALA A 323 21.04 38.71 -21.36
N PRO A 324 20.29 39.34 -20.44
CA PRO A 324 20.12 40.79 -20.45
C PRO A 324 21.46 41.52 -20.21
N THR A 325 22.36 40.95 -19.40
CA THR A 325 23.68 41.53 -19.13
C THR A 325 24.56 41.54 -20.39
N VAL A 326 24.64 40.42 -21.13
CA VAL A 326 25.36 40.31 -22.41
C VAL A 326 24.78 41.27 -23.44
N LEU A 327 23.47 41.38 -23.50
CA LEU A 327 22.77 42.27 -24.44
C LEU A 327 23.01 43.75 -24.10
N TYR A 328 22.90 44.12 -22.83
CA TYR A 328 23.19 45.47 -22.34
C TYR A 328 24.60 45.92 -22.71
N ARG A 329 25.61 45.05 -22.50
CA ARG A 329 27.01 45.35 -22.87
C ARG A 329 27.17 45.57 -24.37
N ALA A 330 26.49 44.80 -25.21
CA ALA A 330 26.50 45.01 -26.66
C ALA A 330 25.87 46.36 -27.04
N LEU A 331 24.73 46.71 -26.44
CA LEU A 331 24.01 47.96 -26.71
C LEU A 331 24.79 49.20 -26.24
N LYS A 332 25.62 49.08 -25.20
CA LYS A 332 26.54 50.12 -24.74
C LYS A 332 27.86 50.20 -25.52
N GLY A 333 28.05 49.37 -26.56
CA GLY A 333 29.27 49.35 -27.36
C GLY A 333 30.47 48.69 -26.67
N GLN A 334 30.29 48.02 -25.54
CA GLN A 334 31.35 47.35 -24.78
C GLN A 334 31.66 45.96 -25.39
N ILE A 335 32.16 45.93 -26.62
CA ILE A 335 32.25 44.72 -27.45
C ILE A 335 33.17 43.65 -26.85
N ASP A 336 34.31 44.02 -26.27
CA ASP A 336 35.24 43.04 -25.68
C ASP A 336 34.64 42.32 -24.48
N GLN A 337 33.94 43.08 -23.63
CA GLN A 337 33.22 42.54 -22.49
C GLN A 337 32.02 41.68 -22.92
N HIS A 338 31.27 42.12 -23.93
CA HIS A 338 30.20 41.32 -24.54
C HIS A 338 30.74 39.98 -25.04
N LYS A 339 31.85 39.96 -25.81
CA LYS A 339 32.47 38.73 -26.32
C LYS A 339 32.92 37.78 -25.22
N ARG A 340 33.52 38.30 -24.15
CA ARG A 340 33.98 37.47 -23.01
C ARG A 340 32.81 36.80 -22.33
N LEU A 341 31.73 37.54 -22.08
CA LEU A 341 30.55 37.05 -21.38
C LEU A 341 29.71 36.13 -22.28
N ALA A 342 29.56 36.47 -23.56
CA ALA A 342 28.86 35.66 -24.55
C ALA A 342 29.45 34.26 -24.73
N ARG A 343 30.77 34.07 -24.58
CA ARG A 343 31.41 32.74 -24.61
C ARG A 343 30.90 31.79 -23.52
N VAL A 344 30.42 32.33 -22.41
CA VAL A 344 29.81 31.56 -21.31
C VAL A 344 28.29 31.52 -21.47
N THR A 345 27.66 32.66 -21.77
CA THR A 345 26.20 32.76 -21.87
C THR A 345 25.62 31.96 -23.03
N TYR A 346 26.26 31.97 -24.21
CA TYR A 346 25.77 31.29 -25.40
C TYR A 346 25.56 29.77 -25.21
N PRO A 347 26.55 28.98 -24.76
CA PRO A 347 26.35 27.53 -24.59
C PRO A 347 25.29 27.21 -23.54
N ILE A 348 25.21 27.99 -22.45
CA ILE A 348 24.19 27.80 -21.41
C ILE A 348 22.80 28.11 -21.97
N TRP A 349 22.65 29.24 -22.68
CA TRP A 349 21.37 29.65 -23.25
C TRP A 349 20.88 28.66 -24.33
N LEU A 350 21.79 28.17 -25.17
CA LEU A 350 21.47 27.14 -26.16
C LEU A 350 21.06 25.82 -25.47
N TYR A 351 21.81 25.39 -24.45
CA TYR A 351 21.48 24.20 -23.66
C TYR A 351 20.08 24.27 -23.07
N VAL A 352 19.75 25.37 -22.38
CA VAL A 352 18.43 25.58 -21.76
C VAL A 352 17.33 25.59 -22.83
N SER A 353 17.53 26.28 -23.95
CA SER A 353 16.53 26.34 -25.02
C SER A 353 16.23 24.95 -25.62
N VAL A 354 17.26 24.13 -25.85
CA VAL A 354 17.10 22.76 -26.36
C VAL A 354 16.45 21.84 -25.32
N THR A 355 16.98 21.85 -24.09
CA THR A 355 16.47 20.98 -23.02
C THR A 355 15.05 21.32 -22.61
N GLY A 356 14.60 22.57 -22.74
CA GLY A 356 13.19 22.94 -22.52
C GLY A 356 12.23 22.21 -23.47
N VAL A 357 12.61 22.02 -24.73
CA VAL A 357 11.86 21.23 -25.71
C VAL A 357 11.88 19.74 -25.34
N ILE A 358 13.05 19.22 -24.97
CA ILE A 358 13.20 17.81 -24.55
C ILE A 358 12.34 17.52 -23.31
N ILE A 359 12.36 18.38 -22.30
CA ILE A 359 11.54 18.25 -21.08
C ILE A 359 10.05 18.22 -21.45
N TYR A 360 9.61 19.08 -22.38
CA TYR A 360 8.23 19.04 -22.87
C TYR A 360 7.88 17.69 -23.49
N PHE A 361 8.71 17.16 -24.40
CA PHE A 361 8.46 15.86 -25.02
C PHE A 361 8.44 14.73 -24.00
N ILE A 362 9.38 14.71 -23.05
CA ILE A 362 9.41 13.68 -22.01
C ILE A 362 8.17 13.79 -21.12
N LEU A 363 7.77 15.00 -20.72
CA LEU A 363 6.66 15.19 -19.79
C LEU A 363 5.27 14.98 -20.41
N TYR A 364 5.10 15.26 -21.71
CA TYR A 364 3.79 15.24 -22.37
C TYR A 364 3.60 14.11 -23.39
N HIS A 365 4.68 13.53 -23.93
CA HIS A 365 4.62 12.57 -25.03
C HIS A 365 5.37 11.26 -24.76
N TRP A 366 6.10 11.14 -23.65
CA TRP A 366 6.71 9.86 -23.29
C TRP A 366 5.62 8.84 -22.92
N PRO A 367 5.64 7.64 -23.52
CA PRO A 367 4.71 6.57 -23.14
C PRO A 367 5.02 6.17 -21.69
N VAL A 368 4.04 6.41 -20.81
CA VAL A 368 4.10 6.02 -19.38
C VAL A 368 3.71 4.56 -19.26
#